data_AF-A0AAD8CG01-F1
#
_entry.id   AF-A0AAD8CG01-F1
#
_cell.length_a   1.000
_cell.length_b   1.000
_cell.length_c   1.000
_cell.angle_alpha   90.00
_cell.angle_beta   90.00
_cell.angle_gamma   90.00
#
_symmetry.space_group_name_H-M   'P 1'
#
loop_
_entity.id
_entity.type
_entity.pdbx_description
1 polymer ?
#
loop_
_entity_poly.entity_id
_entity_poly.type
_entity_poly.pdbx_seq_one_letter_code
_entity_poly.pdbx_strand_id
1 'polypeptide(L)'
;MCSCRKGMQISRKGMQIRCNISYLEEWLKEKNLQGSCAIDTMEPLCQTAWLLQVNKSTDEDAKEICERCSGLSAVQVVKILNSYTPIDDFEKRVAPSFVRKVQSILQGNEGSAQLMLDSKYLFQVTFPFSPSPQALEVIQVPSSLKVGFLTRL
;
A
#
# COMPACT_ATOMS: atom_id res chain seq x y z
N MET A 1 -17.90 -5.38 7.68
CA MET A 1 -18.91 -5.26 6.62
C MET A 1 -19.31 -3.80 6.46
N CYS A 2 -18.71 -3.08 5.51
CA CYS A 2 -19.14 -1.71 5.18
C CYS A 2 -19.94 -1.75 3.87
N SER A 3 -21.24 -1.48 3.97
CA SER A 3 -22.17 -1.37 2.85
C SER A 3 -22.08 0.06 2.27
N CYS A 4 -21.69 0.19 1.01
CA CYS A 4 -21.64 1.49 0.32
C CYS A 4 -22.77 1.63 -0.70
N ARG A 5 -23.72 2.53 -0.41
CA ARG A 5 -24.72 3.01 -1.38
C ARG A 5 -24.09 4.03 -2.35
N LYS A 6 -24.59 3.97 -3.59
CA LYS A 6 -24.29 4.74 -4.81
C LYS A 6 -24.06 6.26 -4.62
N GLY A 7 -22.85 6.74 -4.98
CA GLY A 7 -22.53 8.16 -5.27
C GLY A 7 -21.03 8.41 -5.58
N MET A 8 -20.71 9.15 -6.67
CA MET A 8 -19.46 9.91 -6.98
C MET A 8 -18.10 9.21 -7.21
N GLN A 9 -17.57 9.28 -8.44
CA GLN A 9 -16.47 8.45 -9.00
C GLN A 9 -15.01 8.61 -8.45
N ILE A 10 -14.57 9.67 -7.79
CA ILE A 10 -13.18 9.82 -7.25
C ILE A 10 -13.13 9.54 -5.76
N SER A 11 -14.11 10.03 -5.01
CA SER A 11 -14.41 9.51 -3.67
C SER A 11 -14.72 8.01 -3.73
N ARG A 12 -15.42 7.53 -4.78
CA ARG A 12 -15.56 6.09 -5.09
C ARG A 12 -14.25 5.40 -5.41
N LYS A 13 -13.31 6.02 -6.12
CA LYS A 13 -12.00 5.39 -6.34
C LYS A 13 -11.27 5.20 -5.02
N GLY A 14 -11.31 6.20 -4.13
CA GLY A 14 -10.83 6.05 -2.75
C GLY A 14 -11.52 4.90 -2.02
N MET A 15 -12.86 4.84 -2.08
CA MET A 15 -13.62 3.75 -1.45
C MET A 15 -13.31 2.38 -2.06
N GLN A 16 -13.21 2.29 -3.38
CA GLN A 16 -12.89 1.06 -4.10
C GLN A 16 -11.48 0.57 -3.76
N ILE A 17 -10.50 1.47 -3.68
CA ILE A 17 -9.15 1.14 -3.22
C ILE A 17 -9.22 0.58 -1.79
N ARG A 18 -9.94 1.24 -0.87
CA ARG A 18 -10.12 0.73 0.50
C ARG A 18 -10.77 -0.64 0.54
N CYS A 19 -11.84 -0.86 -0.23
CA CYS A 19 -12.48 -2.18 -0.32
C CYS A 19 -11.51 -3.25 -0.84
N ASN A 20 -10.74 -2.93 -1.88
CA ASN A 20 -9.74 -3.84 -2.43
C ASN A 20 -8.64 -4.17 -1.42
N ILE A 21 -8.17 -3.17 -0.66
CA ILE A 21 -7.20 -3.39 0.43
C ILE A 21 -7.79 -4.31 1.50
N SER A 22 -9.04 -4.11 1.91
CA SER A 22 -9.70 -5.01 2.86
C SER A 22 -9.82 -6.46 2.34
N TYR A 23 -10.06 -6.65 1.04
CA TYR A 23 -10.01 -8.00 0.45
C TYR A 23 -8.60 -8.60 0.50
N LEU A 24 -7.55 -7.79 0.31
CA LEU A 24 -6.16 -8.26 0.42
C LEU A 24 -5.80 -8.59 1.88
N GLU A 25 -6.25 -7.79 2.84
CA GLU A 25 -6.10 -8.08 4.29
C GLU A 25 -6.76 -9.41 4.67
N GLU A 26 -8.00 -9.63 4.20
CA GLU A 26 -8.73 -10.87 4.41
C GLU A 26 -8.04 -12.07 3.76
N TRP A 27 -7.55 -11.92 2.52
CA TRP A 27 -6.76 -12.95 1.85
C TRP A 27 -5.47 -13.29 2.62
N LEU A 28 -4.73 -12.30 3.11
CA LEU A 28 -3.54 -12.53 3.94
C LEU A 28 -3.91 -13.29 5.22
N LYS A 29 -5.11 -13.06 5.76
CA LYS A 29 -5.58 -13.73 6.98
C LYS A 29 -5.89 -15.19 6.70
N GLU A 30 -6.61 -15.48 5.62
CA GLU A 30 -6.91 -16.83 5.17
C GLU A 30 -5.64 -17.66 4.89
N LYS A 31 -4.54 -17.01 4.47
CA LYS A 31 -3.25 -17.66 4.22
C LYS A 31 -2.34 -17.75 5.43
N ASN A 32 -2.77 -17.29 6.61
CA ASN A 32 -1.93 -17.18 7.82
C ASN A 32 -0.67 -16.31 7.61
N LEU A 33 -0.77 -15.28 6.77
CA LEU A 33 0.33 -14.35 6.44
C LEU A 33 0.20 -12.99 7.14
N GLN A 34 -0.61 -12.89 8.20
CA GLN A 34 -0.79 -11.65 8.97
C GLN A 34 0.50 -11.17 9.65
N GLY A 35 1.42 -12.09 9.98
CA GLY A 35 2.74 -11.75 10.50
C GLY A 35 3.75 -11.31 9.43
N SER A 36 3.34 -11.30 8.15
CA SER A 36 4.18 -10.74 7.09
C SER A 36 4.03 -9.22 7.04
N CYS A 37 5.08 -8.51 6.63
CA CYS A 37 5.02 -7.06 6.41
C CYS A 37 4.27 -6.66 5.13
N ALA A 38 3.50 -7.57 4.51
CA ALA A 38 2.84 -7.32 3.22
C ALA A 38 1.81 -6.20 3.31
N ILE A 39 1.07 -6.11 4.42
CA ILE A 39 0.08 -5.05 4.64
C ILE A 39 0.74 -3.67 4.78
N ASP A 40 1.88 -3.60 5.45
CA ASP A 40 2.64 -2.36 5.66
C ASP A 40 3.11 -1.76 4.33
N THR A 41 3.37 -2.60 3.32
CA THR A 41 3.74 -2.12 1.97
C THR A 41 2.61 -1.39 1.25
N MET A 42 1.36 -1.58 1.69
CA MET A 42 0.18 -0.90 1.11
C MET A 42 -0.14 0.43 1.79
N GLU A 43 0.59 0.83 2.85
CA GLU A 43 0.36 2.07 3.59
C GLU A 43 0.28 3.33 2.68
N PRO A 44 1.16 3.55 1.69
CA PRO A 44 1.04 4.68 0.77
C PRO A 44 -0.29 4.67 -0.02
N LEU A 45 -0.79 3.48 -0.35
CA LEU A 45 -2.06 3.32 -1.07
C LEU A 45 -3.26 3.56 -0.14
N CYS A 46 -3.19 3.11 1.13
CA CYS A 46 -4.17 3.43 2.17
C CYS A 46 -4.31 4.95 2.35
N GLN A 47 -3.17 5.64 2.53
CA GLN A 47 -3.13 7.09 2.69
C GLN A 47 -3.64 7.83 1.46
N THR A 48 -3.30 7.35 0.26
CA THR A 48 -3.85 7.90 -1.00
C THR A 48 -5.37 7.77 -1.03
N ALA A 49 -5.91 6.59 -0.70
CA ALA A 49 -7.34 6.35 -0.71
C ALA A 49 -8.09 7.22 0.31
N TRP A 50 -7.49 7.41 1.48
CA TRP A 50 -7.98 8.33 2.52
C TRP A 50 -7.95 9.79 2.03
N LEU A 51 -6.84 10.25 1.45
CA LEU A 51 -6.67 11.62 0.93
C LEU A 51 -7.73 11.96 -0.14
N LEU A 52 -8.12 10.97 -0.97
CA LEU A 52 -9.18 11.14 -1.96
C LEU A 52 -10.56 11.39 -1.33
N GLN A 53 -10.79 10.97 -0.08
CA GLN A 53 -12.11 11.04 0.59
C GLN A 53 -12.24 12.18 1.60
N VAL A 54 -11.15 12.70 2.16
CA VAL A 54 -11.22 13.74 3.22
C VAL A 54 -11.52 15.14 2.71
N ASN A 55 -11.92 16.03 3.61
CA ASN A 55 -12.08 17.45 3.32
C ASN A 55 -10.74 18.11 2.99
N LYS A 56 -10.79 19.17 2.18
CA LYS A 56 -9.62 19.84 1.60
C LYS A 56 -9.83 21.36 1.55
N SER A 57 -10.45 21.90 2.61
CA SER A 57 -10.94 23.29 2.61
C SER A 57 -10.40 24.13 3.76
N THR A 58 -10.11 23.54 4.91
CA THR A 58 -9.73 24.26 6.14
C THR A 58 -8.26 24.10 6.50
N ASP A 59 -7.78 24.95 7.40
CA ASP A 59 -6.40 24.88 7.89
C ASP A 59 -6.17 23.60 8.72
N GLU A 60 -7.19 23.15 9.44
CA GLU A 60 -7.16 21.87 10.15
C GLU A 60 -7.09 20.68 9.19
N ASP A 61 -7.84 20.71 8.07
CA ASP A 61 -7.73 19.67 7.03
C ASP A 61 -6.30 19.60 6.46
N ALA A 62 -5.68 20.76 6.24
CA ALA A 62 -4.32 20.83 5.71
C ALA A 62 -3.30 20.20 6.69
N LYS A 63 -3.46 20.44 8.00
CA LYS A 63 -2.61 19.81 9.03
C LYS A 63 -2.86 18.30 9.10
N GLU A 64 -4.11 17.86 9.13
CA GLU A 64 -4.45 16.42 9.20
C GLU A 64 -3.86 15.67 8.00
N ILE A 65 -3.93 16.25 6.79
CA ILE A 65 -3.30 15.67 5.59
C ILE A 65 -1.78 15.52 5.78
N CYS A 66 -1.11 16.53 6.33
CA CYS A 66 0.33 16.49 6.53
C CYS A 66 0.75 15.46 7.61
N GLU A 67 -0.08 15.26 8.63
CA GLU A 67 0.17 14.28 9.71
C GLU A 67 -0.11 12.84 9.26
N ARG A 68 -1.20 12.63 8.52
CA ARG A 68 -1.66 11.28 8.10
C ARG A 68 -0.93 10.74 6.88
N CYS A 69 -0.48 11.59 5.97
CA CYS A 69 0.17 11.16 4.72
C CYS A 69 1.69 10.97 4.87
N SER A 70 2.13 10.30 5.94
CA SER A 70 3.55 10.09 6.26
C SER A 70 4.28 9.12 5.33
N GLY A 71 3.54 8.24 4.64
CA GLY A 71 4.04 7.27 3.66
C GLY A 71 4.04 7.79 2.23
N LEU A 72 3.63 9.05 2.01
CA LEU A 72 3.62 9.72 0.71
C LEU A 72 4.65 10.85 0.69
N SER A 73 5.32 11.02 -0.45
CA SER A 73 6.16 12.21 -0.65
C SER A 73 5.31 13.47 -0.81
N ALA A 74 5.89 14.63 -0.49
CA ALA A 74 5.25 15.92 -0.73
C ALA A 74 4.81 16.09 -2.19
N VAL A 75 5.63 15.59 -3.13
CA VAL A 75 5.35 15.60 -4.57
C VAL A 75 4.11 14.75 -4.90
N GLN A 76 3.97 13.57 -4.28
CA GLN A 76 2.80 12.71 -4.45
C GLN A 76 1.53 13.35 -3.89
N VAL A 77 1.57 13.88 -2.66
CA VAL A 77 0.42 14.57 -2.04
C VAL A 77 -0.05 15.73 -2.90
N VAL A 78 0.86 16.61 -3.32
CA VAL A 78 0.54 17.75 -4.19
C VAL A 78 -0.01 17.29 -5.54
N LYS A 79 0.52 16.21 -6.12
CA LYS A 79 0.01 15.65 -7.39
C LYS A 79 -1.42 15.13 -7.24
N ILE A 80 -1.72 14.41 -6.14
CA ILE A 80 -3.06 13.90 -5.85
C ILE A 80 -4.05 15.05 -5.70
N LEU A 81 -3.71 16.07 -4.90
CA LEU A 81 -4.56 17.24 -4.69
C LEU A 81 -4.84 18.01 -5.98
N ASN A 82 -3.83 18.20 -6.84
CA ASN A 82 -4.00 18.88 -8.13
C ASN A 82 -4.80 18.06 -9.16
N SER A 83 -4.73 16.73 -9.07
CA SER A 83 -5.44 15.82 -9.99
C SER A 83 -6.88 15.54 -9.53
N TYR A 84 -7.26 16.03 -8.35
CA TYR A 84 -8.60 15.86 -7.81
C TYR A 84 -9.61 16.69 -8.62
N THR A 85 -10.49 15.99 -9.34
CA THR A 85 -11.62 16.59 -10.04
C THR A 85 -12.91 16.27 -9.29
N PRO A 86 -13.65 17.27 -8.77
CA PRO A 86 -14.96 17.03 -8.17
C PRO A 86 -15.90 16.36 -9.17
N ILE A 87 -16.76 15.46 -8.69
CA ILE A 87 -17.71 14.74 -9.56
C ILE A 87 -19.17 15.09 -9.24
N ASP A 88 -19.39 15.86 -8.18
CA ASP A 88 -20.73 16.34 -7.81
C ASP A 88 -20.68 17.84 -7.54
N ASP A 89 -21.82 18.49 -7.73
CA ASP A 89 -22.03 19.91 -7.48
C ASP A 89 -21.84 20.26 -5.99
N PHE A 90 -21.85 19.24 -5.11
CA PHE A 90 -21.58 19.38 -3.68
C PHE A 90 -20.09 19.29 -3.30
N GLU A 91 -19.23 18.72 -4.14
CA GLU A 91 -17.77 18.70 -3.90
C GLU A 91 -17.12 19.94 -4.52
N LYS A 92 -16.45 20.74 -3.68
CA LYS A 92 -15.68 21.89 -4.18
C LYS A 92 -14.33 21.42 -4.73
N ARG A 93 -13.91 22.03 -5.84
CA ARG A 93 -12.55 21.86 -6.36
C ARG A 93 -11.54 22.30 -5.29
N VAL A 94 -10.46 21.55 -5.16
CA VAL A 94 -9.36 21.93 -4.26
C VAL A 94 -8.83 23.30 -4.68
N ALA A 95 -8.85 24.25 -3.76
CA ALA A 95 -8.39 25.60 -4.06
C ALA A 95 -6.87 25.61 -4.29
N PRO A 96 -6.34 26.32 -5.29
CA PRO A 96 -4.89 26.45 -5.48
C PRO A 96 -4.16 27.03 -4.27
N SER A 97 -4.84 27.85 -3.46
CA SER A 97 -4.33 28.37 -2.18
C SER A 97 -4.17 27.26 -1.13
N PHE A 98 -5.10 26.30 -1.08
CA PHE A 98 -5.02 25.13 -0.21
C PHE A 98 -3.83 24.24 -0.59
N VAL A 99 -3.64 23.96 -1.89
CA VAL A 99 -2.49 23.19 -2.38
C VAL A 99 -1.17 23.84 -2.00
N ARG A 100 -1.03 25.16 -2.20
CA ARG A 100 0.16 25.92 -1.79
C ARG A 100 0.40 25.86 -0.28
N LYS A 101 -0.66 25.87 0.53
CA LYS A 101 -0.57 25.74 1.98
C LYS A 101 -0.04 24.36 2.38
N VAL A 102 -0.63 23.28 1.88
CA VAL A 102 -0.15 21.91 2.13
C VAL A 102 1.30 21.75 1.69
N GLN A 103 1.65 22.27 0.50
CA GLN A 103 3.02 22.26 0.02
C GLN A 103 3.99 22.99 0.97
N SER A 104 3.60 24.16 1.49
CA SER A 104 4.41 24.93 2.44
C SER A 104 4.62 24.20 3.76
N ILE A 105 3.63 23.46 4.25
CA ILE A 105 3.75 22.68 5.49
C ILE A 105 4.71 21.49 5.27
N LEU A 106 4.60 20.82 4.12
CA LEU A 106 5.43 19.66 3.79
C LEU A 106 6.87 20.01 3.39
N GLN A 107 7.17 21.26 3.01
CA GLN A 107 8.53 21.71 2.68
C GLN A 107 9.50 21.64 3.87
N GLY A 108 8.99 21.65 5.11
CA GLY A 108 9.82 21.46 6.31
C GLY A 108 10.28 20.02 6.54
N ASN A 109 9.70 19.05 5.82
CA ASN A 109 10.07 17.65 5.91
C ASN A 109 11.04 17.32 4.77
N GLU A 110 12.24 16.81 5.10
CA GLU A 110 13.23 16.31 4.14
C GLU A 110 12.74 15.01 3.45
N GLY A 111 11.68 15.13 2.65
CA GLY A 111 11.08 14.03 1.90
C GLY A 111 11.72 13.84 0.53
N SER A 112 11.69 12.59 0.04
CA SER A 112 12.11 12.26 -1.33
C SER A 112 11.30 13.05 -2.38
N ALA A 113 11.94 13.53 -3.45
CA ALA A 113 11.27 14.17 -4.58
C ALA A 113 10.58 13.16 -5.54
N GLN A 114 10.53 11.89 -5.15
CA GLN A 114 9.99 10.80 -5.96
C GLN A 114 8.47 10.88 -6.11
N LEU A 115 8.00 10.90 -7.36
CA LEU A 115 6.58 10.85 -7.70
C LEU A 115 6.07 9.40 -7.85
N MET A 116 6.81 8.58 -8.59
CA MET A 116 6.44 7.19 -8.88
C MET A 116 7.16 6.25 -7.94
N LEU A 117 6.44 5.30 -7.33
CA LEU A 117 7.08 4.19 -6.61
C LEU A 117 7.91 3.35 -7.61
N ASP A 118 9.07 2.87 -7.15
CA ASP A 118 9.88 1.95 -7.94
C ASP A 118 9.27 0.55 -7.89
N SER A 119 8.57 0.16 -8.96
CA SER A 119 7.96 -1.17 -9.07
C SER A 119 8.97 -2.31 -9.19
N LYS A 120 10.26 -2.00 -9.39
CA LYS A 120 11.36 -2.95 -9.44
C LYS A 120 12.12 -3.04 -8.12
N TYR A 121 11.71 -2.28 -7.10
CA TYR A 121 12.31 -2.38 -5.78
C TYR A 121 12.17 -3.81 -5.23
N LEU A 122 13.27 -4.34 -4.71
CA LEU A 122 13.32 -5.65 -4.08
C LEU A 122 13.69 -5.48 -2.61
N PHE A 123 12.85 -6.01 -1.72
CA PHE A 123 13.20 -6.10 -0.32
C PHE A 123 14.39 -7.05 -0.14
N GLN A 124 15.26 -6.73 0.82
CA GLN A 124 16.36 -7.63 1.17
C GLN A 124 15.80 -8.96 1.68
N VAL A 125 16.11 -10.04 0.97
CA VAL A 125 15.73 -11.39 1.40
C VAL A 125 16.71 -11.90 2.45
N THR A 126 16.18 -12.54 3.49
CA THR A 126 16.97 -13.27 4.49
C THR A 126 16.52 -14.73 4.48
N PHE A 127 17.48 -15.64 4.65
CA PHE A 127 17.23 -17.07 4.72
C PHE A 127 17.55 -17.55 6.14
N PRO A 128 16.59 -17.43 7.08
CA PRO A 128 16.81 -17.91 8.44
C PRO A 128 17.03 -19.42 8.42
N PHE A 129 17.90 -19.90 9.31
CA PHE A 129 18.10 -21.34 9.49
C PHE A 129 16.77 -21.99 9.90
N SER A 130 16.32 -22.96 9.11
CA SER A 130 15.13 -23.76 9.39
C SER A 130 15.53 -25.24 9.37
N PRO A 131 15.62 -25.91 10.54
CA PRO A 131 16.02 -27.31 10.58
C PRO A 131 14.96 -28.19 9.93
N SER A 132 15.40 -29.18 9.16
CA SER A 132 14.50 -30.18 8.60
C SER A 132 14.24 -31.30 9.62
N PRO A 133 12.97 -31.72 9.82
CA PRO A 133 12.67 -32.91 10.62
C PRO A 133 13.01 -34.22 9.90
N GLN A 134 13.44 -34.15 8.62
CA GLN A 134 13.67 -35.33 7.80
C GLN A 134 14.96 -36.04 8.19
N ALA A 135 14.82 -37.26 8.70
CA ALA A 135 15.95 -38.15 8.94
C ALA A 135 16.53 -38.63 7.60
N LEU A 136 17.84 -38.55 7.42
CA LEU A 136 18.51 -38.88 6.15
C LEU A 136 18.46 -40.38 5.85
N GLU A 137 18.45 -41.20 6.91
CA GLU A 137 18.42 -42.65 6.86
C GLU A 137 17.08 -43.26 6.43
N VAL A 138 16.04 -42.46 6.21
CA VAL A 138 14.77 -42.95 5.65
C VAL A 138 14.49 -42.43 4.25
N ILE A 139 15.37 -41.57 3.70
CA ILE A 139 15.21 -41.02 2.35
C ILE A 139 15.46 -42.14 1.32
N GLN A 140 14.55 -42.26 0.37
CA GLN A 140 14.66 -43.14 -0.80
C GLN A 140 14.69 -42.31 -2.08
N VAL A 141 15.42 -42.77 -3.08
CA VAL A 141 15.53 -42.10 -4.38
C VAL A 141 14.52 -42.72 -5.35
N PRO A 142 13.51 -41.97 -5.85
CA PRO A 142 12.56 -42.48 -6.83
C PRO A 142 13.25 -42.93 -8.12
N SER A 143 12.85 -44.10 -8.65
CA SER A 143 13.41 -44.66 -9.89
C SER A 143 13.17 -43.79 -11.12
N SER A 144 12.12 -42.97 -11.10
CA SER A 144 11.81 -41.98 -12.14
C SER A 144 12.91 -40.93 -12.34
N LEU A 145 13.75 -40.69 -11.33
CA LEU A 145 14.89 -39.77 -11.41
C LEU A 145 16.07 -40.33 -12.23
N LYS A 146 16.04 -41.62 -12.61
CA LYS A 146 17.06 -42.29 -13.45
C LYS A 146 18.49 -42.18 -12.92
N VAL A 147 18.67 -42.11 -11.61
CA VAL A 147 19.98 -42.04 -10.93
C VAL A 147 20.37 -43.38 -10.30
N GLY A 148 20.06 -44.49 -10.98
CA GLY A 148 20.31 -45.84 -10.47
C GLY A 148 21.79 -46.19 -10.28
N PHE A 149 22.72 -45.33 -10.71
CA PHE A 149 24.15 -45.44 -10.43
C PHE A 149 24.51 -45.05 -8.98
N LEU A 150 23.62 -44.34 -8.27
CA LEU A 150 23.84 -43.96 -6.88
C LEU A 150 23.54 -45.14 -5.95
N THR A 151 24.42 -45.36 -4.97
CA THR A 151 24.22 -46.33 -3.89
C THR A 151 24.06 -45.57 -2.59
N ARG A 152 23.01 -45.91 -1.84
CA ARG A 152 22.79 -45.35 -0.51
C ARG A 152 23.75 -46.02 0.48
N LEU A 153 24.44 -45.20 1.27
CA LEU A 153 25.32 -45.63 2.37
C LEU A 153 24.56 -45.70 3.70
#